data_AF-I0FET7-F1
#
_entry.id   AF-I0FET7-F1
#
_cell.length_a   1.000
_cell.length_b   1.000
_cell.length_c   1.000
_cell.angle_alpha   90.00
_cell.angle_beta   90.00
_cell.angle_gamma   90.00
#
_symmetry.space_group_name_H-M   'P 1'
#
loop_
_entity.id
_entity.type
_entity.pdbx_description
1 polymer ?
#
loop_
_entity_poly.entity_id
_entity_poly.type
_entity_poly.pdbx_seq_one_letter_code
_entity_poly.pdbx_strand_id
1 'polypeptide(L)'
;MEGTGGEGSGAKSLSEVLLEVGRSAENVFYAFIELMSDTLGFKVNKDTKKNVVGEYFNRLGGKLGEASGELEKVANKATLGVNKSDESKNAIRIAVDAAKEVLSLFKTHLESLKDIGDDNVVGEAVNNAGQGTAADETELKKAYKALKGIVDTSVEKGVARPKAGDIAVKVDNADNKDGAKVLAAGANAGAAVGEKAAAIVSSVSGEEILASIVNSQEGDATGNTGQANANTSALKFAKGDSTVANLAQEAAKAAAVAGGIALRSLVKGGKLAANNNDDDKVVKAVGISAVNKLLEAVEEIVKKTVKNVLEKVKQEVDKVRDLKAAGK
;
A
#
# COMPACT_ATOMS: atom_id res chain seq x y z
N MET A 1 16.27 -71.55 3.02
CA MET A 1 15.95 -70.50 4.02
C MET A 1 16.82 -69.31 3.70
N GLU A 2 16.19 -68.19 3.37
CA GLU A 2 16.60 -66.80 3.60
C GLU A 2 15.83 -65.94 2.60
N GLY A 3 14.63 -65.53 3.00
CA GLY A 3 13.90 -64.44 2.37
C GLY A 3 14.16 -63.19 3.21
N THR A 4 14.99 -62.30 2.69
CA THR A 4 15.27 -61.00 3.28
C THR A 4 14.03 -60.11 3.21
N GLY A 5 13.62 -59.59 4.36
CA GLY A 5 12.51 -58.67 4.52
C GLY A 5 12.80 -57.34 3.84
N GLY A 6 11.90 -56.92 2.96
CA GLY A 6 11.79 -55.53 2.53
C GLY A 6 11.04 -54.75 3.59
N GLU A 7 11.75 -53.91 4.34
CA GLU A 7 11.16 -52.83 5.12
C GLU A 7 10.41 -51.88 4.16
N GLY A 8 9.07 -51.99 4.15
CA GLY A 8 8.22 -50.99 3.53
C GLY A 8 8.34 -49.70 4.34
N SER A 9 9.08 -48.72 3.81
CA SER A 9 9.13 -47.37 4.40
C SER A 9 7.70 -46.84 4.51
N GLY A 10 7.28 -46.54 5.74
CA GLY A 10 5.89 -46.25 6.10
C GLY A 10 5.24 -45.17 5.24
N ALA A 11 4.28 -45.58 4.41
CA ALA A 11 3.31 -44.66 3.84
C ALA A 11 2.44 -44.14 5.00
N LYS A 12 2.59 -42.86 5.36
CA LYS A 12 1.70 -42.20 6.33
C LYS A 12 0.26 -42.40 5.91
N SER A 13 -0.60 -42.71 6.88
CA SER A 13 -2.03 -42.85 6.56
C SER A 13 -2.56 -41.52 6.03
N LEU A 14 -3.55 -41.56 5.14
CA LEU A 14 -4.20 -40.35 4.64
C LEU A 14 -4.85 -39.52 5.78
N SER A 15 -5.01 -40.08 6.98
CA SER A 15 -5.43 -39.35 8.21
C SER A 15 -4.31 -38.53 8.80
N GLU A 16 -3.11 -39.09 8.85
CA GLU A 16 -1.91 -38.42 9.34
C GLU A 16 -1.51 -37.26 8.44
N VAL A 17 -1.57 -37.45 7.11
CA VAL A 17 -1.30 -36.39 6.13
C VAL A 17 -2.26 -35.20 6.31
N LEU A 18 -3.56 -35.45 6.47
CA LEU A 18 -4.55 -34.38 6.66
C LEU A 18 -4.43 -33.67 8.02
N LEU A 19 -4.06 -34.38 9.08
CA LEU A 19 -3.74 -33.76 10.37
C LEU A 19 -2.51 -32.84 10.24
N GLU A 20 -1.50 -33.27 9.50
CA GLU A 20 -0.30 -32.45 9.26
C GLU A 20 -0.58 -31.22 8.39
N VAL A 21 -1.43 -31.36 7.37
CA VAL A 21 -1.93 -30.25 6.54
C VAL A 21 -2.70 -29.26 7.40
N GLY A 22 -3.64 -29.73 8.23
CA GLY A 22 -4.41 -28.88 9.15
C GLY A 22 -3.51 -28.08 10.09
N ARG A 23 -2.56 -28.74 10.77
CA ARG A 23 -1.56 -28.07 11.61
C ARG A 23 -0.70 -27.06 10.84
N SER A 24 -0.38 -27.35 9.57
CA SER A 24 0.38 -26.42 8.73
C SER A 24 -0.46 -25.20 8.33
N ALA A 25 -1.75 -25.39 8.03
CA ALA A 25 -2.67 -24.32 7.70
C ALA A 25 -2.92 -23.41 8.93
N GLU A 26 -2.96 -23.99 10.14
CA GLU A 26 -2.98 -23.22 11.39
C GLU A 26 -1.72 -22.33 11.53
N ASN A 27 -0.53 -22.86 11.25
CA ASN A 27 0.71 -22.06 11.27
C ASN A 27 0.67 -20.88 10.28
N VAL A 28 0.11 -21.06 9.08
CA VAL A 28 -0.10 -19.97 8.12
C VAL A 28 -1.04 -18.91 8.70
N PHE A 29 -2.11 -19.34 9.37
CA PHE A 29 -3.05 -18.42 10.00
C PHE A 29 -2.41 -17.64 11.17
N TYR A 30 -1.53 -18.28 11.95
CA TYR A 30 -0.73 -17.59 12.97
C TYR A 30 0.24 -16.57 12.37
N ALA A 31 0.97 -16.93 11.33
CA ALA A 31 1.86 -15.99 10.62
C ALA A 31 1.09 -14.80 10.05
N PHE A 32 -0.14 -15.02 9.56
CA PHE A 32 -1.02 -13.95 9.13
C PHE A 32 -1.53 -13.09 10.29
N ILE A 33 -1.92 -13.67 11.43
CA ILE A 33 -2.30 -12.90 12.63
C ILE A 33 -1.13 -12.06 13.12
N GLU A 34 0.08 -12.61 13.10
CA GLU A 34 1.30 -11.90 13.49
C GLU A 34 1.59 -10.73 12.55
N LEU A 35 1.48 -10.93 11.23
CA LEU A 35 1.54 -9.84 10.24
C LEU A 35 0.54 -8.72 10.57
N MET A 36 -0.69 -9.11 10.91
CA MET A 36 -1.80 -8.21 11.18
C MET A 36 -1.66 -7.45 12.51
N SER A 37 -1.03 -8.06 13.51
CA SER A 37 -0.91 -7.52 14.87
C SER A 37 0.37 -6.73 15.07
N ASP A 38 1.47 -7.14 14.44
CA ASP A 38 2.80 -6.59 14.70
C ASP A 38 3.26 -5.59 13.65
N THR A 39 2.78 -5.73 12.41
CA THR A 39 3.29 -4.91 11.29
C THR A 39 2.31 -3.80 10.93
N LEU A 40 1.02 -4.09 10.80
CA LEU A 40 0.03 -3.07 10.45
C LEU A 40 -0.19 -2.06 11.59
N GLY A 41 -0.71 -0.88 11.26
CA GLY A 41 -0.95 0.21 12.20
C GLY A 41 0.22 1.18 12.31
N PHE A 42 1.13 1.21 11.33
CA PHE A 42 2.24 2.15 11.36
C PHE A 42 1.75 3.57 11.17
N LYS A 43 2.12 4.45 12.11
CA LYS A 43 1.77 5.87 12.11
C LYS A 43 3.02 6.72 12.12
N VAL A 44 3.08 7.67 11.20
CA VAL A 44 4.13 8.69 11.16
C VAL A 44 3.76 9.82 12.12
N ASN A 45 4.78 10.40 12.75
CA ASN A 45 4.69 11.58 13.60
C ASN A 45 5.69 12.65 13.11
N LYS A 46 5.82 13.74 13.87
CA LYS A 46 6.66 14.89 13.50
C LYS A 46 8.16 14.56 13.37
N ASP A 47 8.62 13.49 13.99
CA ASP A 47 10.02 13.07 14.03
C ASP A 47 10.29 11.88 13.10
N THR A 48 9.25 11.27 12.54
CA THR A 48 9.39 10.16 11.59
C THR A 48 10.03 10.65 10.30
N LYS A 49 11.15 10.02 9.92
CA LYS A 49 11.82 10.25 8.64
C LYS A 49 11.14 9.50 7.50
N LYS A 50 11.30 10.00 6.28
CA LYS A 50 10.75 9.36 5.08
C LYS A 50 11.33 7.97 4.83
N ASN A 51 12.63 7.77 5.06
CA ASN A 51 13.28 6.46 4.94
C ASN A 51 12.72 5.42 5.94
N VAL A 52 12.32 5.83 7.14
CA VAL A 52 11.66 4.94 8.12
C VAL A 52 10.33 4.41 7.59
N VAL A 53 9.59 5.20 6.79
CA VAL A 53 8.37 4.72 6.12
C VAL A 53 8.71 3.70 5.02
N GLY A 54 9.81 3.89 4.30
CA GLY A 54 10.31 2.92 3.33
C GLY A 54 10.73 1.59 4.00
N GLU A 55 11.46 1.66 5.11
CA GLU A 55 11.82 0.50 5.92
C GLU A 55 10.58 -0.25 6.44
N TYR A 56 9.53 0.50 6.81
CA TYR A 56 8.25 -0.08 7.18
C TYR A 56 7.65 -0.93 6.04
N PHE A 57 7.55 -0.39 4.82
CA PHE A 57 7.05 -1.16 3.68
C PHE A 57 7.91 -2.38 3.39
N ASN A 58 9.23 -2.26 3.46
CA ASN A 58 10.14 -3.39 3.28
C ASN A 58 9.92 -4.49 4.32
N ARG A 59 9.72 -4.14 5.59
CA ARG A 59 9.40 -5.10 6.65
C ARG A 59 8.05 -5.79 6.39
N LEU A 60 7.05 -5.04 5.94
CA LEU A 60 5.75 -5.60 5.55
C LEU A 60 5.91 -6.62 4.42
N GLY A 61 6.65 -6.28 3.36
CA GLY A 61 6.98 -7.21 2.27
C GLY A 61 7.73 -8.46 2.75
N GLY A 62 8.65 -8.30 3.70
CA GLY A 62 9.37 -9.40 4.35
C GLY A 62 8.43 -10.40 5.02
N LYS A 63 7.53 -9.95 5.89
CA LYS A 63 6.54 -10.80 6.57
C LYS A 63 5.58 -11.50 5.58
N LEU A 64 5.19 -10.84 4.48
CA LEU A 64 4.44 -11.52 3.40
C LEU A 64 5.24 -12.64 2.74
N GLY A 65 6.56 -12.47 2.61
CA GLY A 65 7.47 -13.51 2.16
C GLY A 65 7.54 -14.71 3.11
N GLU A 66 7.57 -14.46 4.42
CA GLU A 66 7.53 -15.52 5.45
C GLU A 66 6.21 -16.30 5.39
N ALA A 67 5.07 -15.60 5.29
CA ALA A 67 3.76 -16.22 5.10
C ALA A 67 3.67 -17.07 3.83
N SER A 68 4.29 -16.63 2.73
CA SER A 68 4.44 -17.41 1.49
C SER A 68 5.24 -18.70 1.70
N GLY A 69 6.27 -18.66 2.54
CA GLY A 69 7.05 -19.84 2.94
C GLY A 69 6.25 -20.84 3.77
N GLU A 70 5.43 -20.37 4.71
CA GLU A 70 4.54 -21.25 5.48
C GLU A 70 3.45 -21.89 4.60
N LEU A 71 2.92 -21.15 3.63
CA LEU A 71 1.99 -21.67 2.63
C LEU A 71 2.61 -22.82 1.83
N GLU A 72 3.88 -22.71 1.43
CA GLU A 72 4.57 -23.80 0.73
C GLU A 72 4.64 -25.09 1.55
N LYS A 73 4.78 -24.99 2.88
CA LYS A 73 4.73 -26.17 3.76
C LYS A 73 3.36 -26.84 3.75
N VAL A 74 2.27 -26.06 3.63
CA VAL A 74 0.90 -26.59 3.49
C VAL A 74 0.79 -27.39 2.19
N ALA A 75 1.22 -26.80 1.07
CA ALA A 75 1.21 -27.44 -0.24
C ALA A 75 2.01 -28.76 -0.24
N ASN A 76 3.25 -28.73 0.24
CA ASN A 76 4.12 -29.92 0.27
C ASN A 76 3.53 -31.06 1.10
N LYS A 77 2.86 -30.75 2.21
CA LYS A 77 2.16 -31.76 3.01
C LYS A 77 0.92 -32.30 2.30
N ALA A 78 0.18 -31.44 1.60
CA ALA A 78 -1.02 -31.84 0.88
C ALA A 78 -0.74 -32.75 -0.32
N THR A 79 0.50 -32.75 -0.84
CA THR A 79 0.94 -33.62 -1.94
C THR A 79 1.70 -34.86 -1.47
N LEU A 80 1.86 -35.09 -0.16
CA LEU A 80 2.51 -36.30 0.35
C LEU A 80 1.75 -37.56 -0.09
N GLY A 81 2.46 -38.48 -0.74
CA GLY A 81 1.89 -39.74 -1.23
C GLY A 81 1.05 -39.61 -2.51
N VAL A 82 0.99 -38.42 -3.11
CA VAL A 82 0.43 -38.21 -4.46
C VAL A 82 1.51 -38.53 -5.49
N ASN A 83 1.13 -39.14 -6.61
CA ASN A 83 2.07 -39.33 -7.72
C ASN A 83 2.57 -37.98 -8.22
N LYS A 84 3.87 -37.86 -8.53
CA LYS A 84 4.48 -36.60 -8.98
C LYS A 84 3.78 -35.97 -10.19
N SER A 85 3.22 -36.79 -11.09
CA SER A 85 2.44 -36.34 -12.25
C SER A 85 1.08 -35.74 -11.91
N ASP A 86 0.57 -35.96 -10.70
CA ASP A 86 -0.74 -35.55 -10.23
C ASP A 86 -0.67 -34.47 -9.13
N GLU A 87 0.53 -34.12 -8.63
CA GLU A 87 0.72 -33.03 -7.66
C GLU A 87 0.14 -31.70 -8.14
N SER A 88 0.29 -31.40 -9.43
CA SER A 88 -0.24 -30.18 -10.05
C SER A 88 -1.76 -30.15 -10.18
N LYS A 89 -2.44 -31.29 -9.95
CA LYS A 89 -3.90 -31.40 -9.92
C LYS A 89 -4.46 -31.31 -8.51
N ASN A 90 -3.60 -31.26 -7.49
CA ASN A 90 -4.02 -31.15 -6.10
C ASN A 90 -4.63 -29.77 -5.83
N ALA A 91 -5.89 -29.73 -5.39
CA ALA A 91 -6.63 -28.49 -5.18
C ALA A 91 -5.97 -27.56 -4.14
N ILE A 92 -5.40 -28.13 -3.07
CA ILE A 92 -4.69 -27.35 -2.04
C ILE A 92 -3.41 -26.76 -2.62
N ARG A 93 -2.62 -27.53 -3.39
CA ARG A 93 -1.42 -27.03 -4.09
C ARG A 93 -1.77 -25.87 -5.01
N ILE A 94 -2.81 -26.02 -5.84
CA ILE A 94 -3.27 -24.97 -6.76
C ILE A 94 -3.67 -23.70 -6.01
N ALA A 95 -4.45 -23.83 -4.93
CA ALA A 95 -4.88 -22.67 -4.14
C ALA A 95 -3.71 -21.98 -3.45
N VAL A 96 -2.77 -22.77 -2.90
CA VAL A 96 -1.53 -22.27 -2.28
C VAL A 96 -0.68 -21.51 -3.29
N ASP A 97 -0.45 -22.06 -4.48
CA ASP A 97 0.38 -21.44 -5.50
C ASP A 97 -0.20 -20.09 -5.95
N ALA A 98 -1.52 -20.03 -6.14
CA ALA A 98 -2.22 -18.79 -6.45
C ALA A 98 -2.10 -17.74 -5.32
N ALA A 99 -2.16 -18.16 -4.04
CA ALA A 99 -1.96 -17.26 -2.92
C ALA A 99 -0.51 -16.75 -2.85
N LYS A 100 0.47 -17.64 -3.02
CA LYS A 100 1.90 -17.30 -3.01
C LYS A 100 2.29 -16.32 -4.12
N GLU A 101 1.71 -16.47 -5.31
CA GLU A 101 1.90 -15.52 -6.40
C GLU A 101 1.48 -14.10 -5.98
N VAL A 102 0.31 -13.95 -5.37
CA VAL A 102 -0.20 -12.67 -4.87
C VAL A 102 0.70 -12.09 -3.79
N LEU A 103 1.12 -12.90 -2.81
CA LEU A 103 2.04 -12.46 -1.75
C LEU A 103 3.38 -12.02 -2.32
N SER A 104 3.86 -12.66 -3.37
CA SER A 104 5.13 -12.33 -4.03
C SER A 104 5.04 -11.01 -4.81
N LEU A 105 3.91 -10.76 -5.48
CA LEU A 105 3.63 -9.47 -6.13
C LEU A 105 3.56 -8.33 -5.11
N PHE A 106 2.82 -8.51 -4.01
CA PHE A 106 2.77 -7.53 -2.93
C PHE A 106 4.14 -7.26 -2.33
N LYS A 107 4.92 -8.30 -2.03
CA LYS A 107 6.30 -8.16 -1.57
C LYS A 107 7.12 -7.31 -2.53
N THR A 108 7.08 -7.62 -3.83
CA THR A 108 7.81 -6.87 -4.86
C THR A 108 7.42 -5.39 -4.90
N HIS A 109 6.12 -5.08 -4.84
CA HIS A 109 5.65 -3.70 -4.82
C HIS A 109 6.04 -2.96 -3.53
N LEU A 110 5.95 -3.62 -2.37
CA LEU A 110 6.33 -3.05 -1.09
C LEU A 110 7.85 -2.82 -0.97
N GLU A 111 8.67 -3.74 -1.47
CA GLU A 111 10.12 -3.56 -1.56
C GLU A 111 10.50 -2.39 -2.48
N SER A 112 9.73 -2.15 -3.55
CA SER A 112 9.92 -0.99 -4.43
C SER A 112 9.65 0.35 -3.73
N LEU A 113 8.93 0.35 -2.60
CA LEU A 113 8.69 1.53 -1.77
C LEU A 113 9.81 1.76 -0.73
N LYS A 114 10.76 0.84 -0.57
CA LYS A 114 11.80 0.93 0.45
C LYS A 114 12.66 2.19 0.33
N ASP A 115 13.06 2.51 -0.90
CA ASP A 115 14.08 3.53 -1.15
C ASP A 115 13.49 4.85 -1.64
N ILE A 116 12.16 5.04 -1.60
CA ILE A 116 11.53 6.27 -2.12
C ILE A 116 11.76 7.48 -1.21
N GLY A 117 12.04 7.25 0.07
CA GLY A 117 12.27 8.28 1.09
C GLY A 117 13.75 8.64 1.28
N ASP A 118 14.00 9.71 2.01
CA ASP A 118 15.32 10.14 2.46
C ASP A 118 15.34 10.39 3.98
N ASP A 119 16.43 10.97 4.49
CA ASP A 119 16.60 11.28 5.90
C ASP A 119 15.77 12.46 6.41
N ASN A 120 15.04 13.16 5.53
CA ASN A 120 14.17 14.24 5.93
C ASN A 120 12.91 13.69 6.60
N VAL A 121 12.30 14.53 7.44
CA VAL A 121 11.06 14.18 8.13
C VAL A 121 9.88 14.12 7.17
N VAL A 122 8.90 13.27 7.50
CA VAL A 122 7.62 13.24 6.81
C VAL A 122 6.91 14.58 6.99
N GLY A 123 6.35 15.08 5.90
CA GLY A 123 5.66 16.37 5.88
C GLY A 123 6.60 17.55 6.04
N GLU A 124 7.89 17.41 5.74
CA GLU A 124 8.84 18.52 5.80
C GLU A 124 8.27 19.75 5.08
N ALA A 125 8.16 20.85 5.82
CA ALA A 125 7.74 22.15 5.32
C ALA A 125 8.94 23.10 5.37
N VAL A 126 9.00 24.05 4.44
CA VAL A 126 9.97 25.15 4.51
C VAL A 126 9.75 25.99 5.75
N ASN A 127 10.86 26.40 6.38
CA ASN A 127 10.83 27.40 7.43
C ASN A 127 10.81 28.81 6.81
N ASN A 128 10.29 29.78 7.57
CA ASN A 128 10.45 31.22 7.34
C ASN A 128 10.23 31.69 5.89
N ALA A 129 9.04 31.43 5.32
CA ALA A 129 8.63 31.97 4.01
C ALA A 129 9.45 31.43 2.81
N GLY A 130 10.03 30.24 2.95
CA GLY A 130 10.83 29.59 1.91
C GLY A 130 10.01 29.03 0.72
N GLN A 131 10.71 28.42 -0.23
CA GLN A 131 10.11 27.82 -1.43
C GLN A 131 10.01 26.30 -1.27
N GLY A 132 8.82 25.74 -1.47
CA GLY A 132 8.66 24.29 -1.51
C GLY A 132 9.52 23.66 -2.62
N THR A 133 9.77 22.35 -2.51
CA THR A 133 10.69 21.64 -3.39
C THR A 133 10.04 20.43 -4.05
N ALA A 134 10.29 20.29 -5.36
CA ALA A 134 10.33 19.04 -6.13
C ALA A 134 10.26 17.74 -5.32
N ALA A 135 9.19 16.93 -5.36
CA ALA A 135 9.41 15.50 -5.13
C ALA A 135 10.35 14.98 -6.23
N ASP A 136 11.28 14.09 -5.88
CA ASP A 136 12.15 13.45 -6.86
C ASP A 136 11.33 12.69 -7.90
N GLU A 137 11.61 12.94 -9.18
CA GLU A 137 10.81 12.39 -10.27
C GLU A 137 10.90 10.85 -10.35
N THR A 138 12.11 10.31 -10.21
CA THR A 138 12.36 8.87 -10.34
C THR A 138 11.65 8.12 -9.21
N GLU A 139 11.76 8.64 -8.00
CA GLU A 139 11.15 8.03 -6.83
C GLU A 139 9.64 8.23 -6.77
N LEU A 140 9.14 9.35 -7.30
CA LEU A 140 7.71 9.56 -7.47
C LEU A 140 7.10 8.55 -8.44
N LYS A 141 7.79 8.24 -9.55
CA LYS A 141 7.37 7.18 -10.50
C LYS A 141 7.37 5.81 -9.84
N LYS A 142 8.39 5.48 -9.04
CA LYS A 142 8.45 4.21 -8.29
C LYS A 142 7.30 4.11 -7.28
N ALA A 143 7.06 5.15 -6.50
CA ALA A 143 5.96 5.20 -5.54
C ALA A 143 4.61 4.98 -6.23
N TYR A 144 4.35 5.68 -7.33
CA TYR A 144 3.14 5.49 -8.14
C TYR A 144 2.98 4.05 -8.65
N LYS A 145 4.02 3.49 -9.27
CA LYS A 145 3.97 2.11 -9.83
C LYS A 145 3.70 1.08 -8.75
N ALA A 146 4.37 1.19 -7.61
CA ALA A 146 4.21 0.26 -6.50
C ALA A 146 2.78 0.34 -5.91
N LEU A 147 2.28 1.54 -5.61
CA LEU A 147 0.94 1.73 -5.08
C LEU A 147 -0.13 1.26 -6.08
N LYS A 148 0.06 1.54 -7.37
CA LYS A 148 -0.83 1.06 -8.43
C LYS A 148 -0.81 -0.47 -8.54
N GLY A 149 0.37 -1.09 -8.49
CA GLY A 149 0.51 -2.54 -8.52
C GLY A 149 -0.21 -3.23 -7.36
N ILE A 150 -0.07 -2.70 -6.14
CA ILE A 150 -0.81 -3.19 -4.97
C ILE A 150 -2.32 -3.13 -5.21
N VAL A 151 -2.83 -2.00 -5.73
CA VAL A 151 -4.26 -1.85 -6.01
C VAL A 151 -4.75 -2.78 -7.12
N ASP A 152 -4.05 -2.85 -8.23
CA ASP A 152 -4.45 -3.67 -9.37
C ASP A 152 -4.44 -5.16 -9.01
N THR A 153 -3.38 -5.65 -8.35
CA THR A 153 -3.32 -7.02 -7.82
C THR A 153 -4.47 -7.30 -6.85
N SER A 154 -4.84 -6.33 -6.00
CA SER A 154 -5.97 -6.49 -5.08
C SER A 154 -7.31 -6.62 -5.81
N VAL A 155 -7.53 -5.80 -6.83
CA VAL A 155 -8.75 -5.82 -7.65
C VAL A 155 -8.91 -7.14 -8.38
N GLU A 156 -7.83 -7.69 -8.95
CA GLU A 156 -7.82 -9.00 -9.58
C GLU A 156 -8.20 -10.14 -8.63
N LYS A 157 -8.02 -9.95 -7.32
CA LYS A 157 -8.38 -10.92 -6.27
C LYS A 157 -9.72 -10.59 -5.59
N GLY A 158 -10.52 -9.72 -6.20
CA GLY A 158 -11.90 -9.44 -5.80
C GLY A 158 -12.04 -8.41 -4.68
N VAL A 159 -10.99 -7.67 -4.34
CA VAL A 159 -11.10 -6.51 -3.45
C VAL A 159 -11.57 -5.30 -4.25
N ALA A 160 -12.54 -4.55 -3.72
CA ALA A 160 -13.03 -3.35 -4.40
C ALA A 160 -11.89 -2.33 -4.60
N ARG A 161 -11.87 -1.69 -5.77
CA ARG A 161 -10.93 -0.60 -6.05
C ARG A 161 -11.21 0.57 -5.08
N PRO A 162 -10.18 1.27 -4.57
CA PRO A 162 -10.36 2.43 -3.71
C PRO A 162 -11.31 3.47 -4.34
N LYS A 163 -12.21 4.01 -3.53
CA LYS A 163 -13.25 4.94 -3.98
C LYS A 163 -12.63 6.25 -4.48
N ALA A 164 -13.03 6.70 -5.66
CA ALA A 164 -12.60 8.01 -6.16
C ALA A 164 -13.24 9.16 -5.35
N GLY A 165 -12.44 10.19 -5.08
CA GLY A 165 -12.90 11.43 -4.47
C GLY A 165 -13.14 12.50 -5.53
N ASP A 166 -14.40 12.91 -5.70
CA ASP A 166 -14.81 13.86 -6.74
C ASP A 166 -15.13 15.26 -6.21
N ILE A 167 -15.00 15.46 -4.89
CA ILE A 167 -15.23 16.74 -4.24
C ILE A 167 -14.11 17.72 -4.64
N ALA A 168 -14.50 18.92 -5.06
CA ALA A 168 -13.59 20.01 -5.36
C ALA A 168 -13.02 20.64 -4.06
N VAL A 169 -11.88 21.32 -4.15
CA VAL A 169 -11.28 22.02 -3.00
C VAL A 169 -12.17 23.13 -2.44
N LYS A 170 -13.06 23.67 -3.28
CA LYS A 170 -14.14 24.56 -2.84
C LYS A 170 -15.37 23.72 -2.53
N VAL A 171 -15.86 23.83 -1.30
CA VAL A 171 -17.09 23.18 -0.83
C VAL A 171 -18.02 24.27 -0.35
N ASP A 172 -19.13 24.46 -1.05
CA ASP A 172 -20.09 25.55 -0.80
C ASP A 172 -19.39 26.93 -0.74
N ASN A 173 -19.52 27.61 0.40
CA ASN A 173 -18.90 28.91 0.66
C ASN A 173 -17.46 28.80 1.19
N ALA A 174 -16.98 27.60 1.54
CA ALA A 174 -15.61 27.38 2.01
C ALA A 174 -14.66 27.24 0.81
N ASP A 175 -13.93 28.31 0.52
CA ASP A 175 -12.92 28.35 -0.54
C ASP A 175 -11.52 27.98 -0.01
N ASN A 176 -11.23 26.69 -0.02
CA ASN A 176 -9.94 26.16 0.42
C ASN A 176 -8.89 26.10 -0.69
N LYS A 177 -9.14 26.65 -1.88
CA LYS A 177 -8.23 26.50 -3.05
C LYS A 177 -6.78 26.91 -2.76
N ASP A 178 -6.59 27.94 -1.93
CA ASP A 178 -5.24 28.38 -1.56
C ASP A 178 -4.46 27.33 -0.76
N GLY A 179 -5.14 26.36 -0.13
CA GLY A 179 -4.50 25.23 0.53
C GLY A 179 -3.63 24.40 -0.44
N ALA A 180 -3.94 24.38 -1.75
CA ALA A 180 -3.10 23.73 -2.75
C ALA A 180 -1.73 24.40 -2.92
N LYS A 181 -1.56 25.65 -2.50
CA LYS A 181 -0.29 26.40 -2.61
C LYS A 181 0.81 25.83 -1.72
N VAL A 182 0.50 24.96 -0.74
CA VAL A 182 1.52 24.17 -0.01
C VAL A 182 2.35 23.27 -0.94
N LEU A 183 1.89 23.06 -2.18
CA LEU A 183 2.58 22.31 -3.22
C LEU A 183 3.34 23.19 -4.21
N ALA A 184 3.49 24.50 -3.93
CA ALA A 184 4.34 25.38 -4.72
C ALA A 184 5.78 24.85 -4.76
N ALA A 185 6.39 24.87 -5.94
CA ALA A 185 7.74 24.37 -6.16
C ALA A 185 8.58 25.45 -6.86
N GLY A 186 9.61 25.95 -6.18
CA GLY A 186 10.39 27.10 -6.68
C GLY A 186 9.70 28.46 -6.50
N ALA A 187 8.70 28.53 -5.63
CA ALA A 187 8.05 29.77 -5.18
C ALA A 187 7.50 29.61 -3.75
N ASN A 188 7.30 30.74 -3.06
CA ASN A 188 6.64 30.79 -1.75
C ASN A 188 5.12 30.66 -1.95
N ALA A 189 4.41 29.98 -1.05
CA ALA A 189 2.96 29.88 -1.02
C ALA A 189 2.20 31.23 -0.93
N GLY A 190 2.88 32.33 -0.60
CA GLY A 190 2.30 33.65 -0.41
C GLY A 190 1.78 33.80 1.01
N ALA A 191 0.47 34.02 1.17
CA ALA A 191 -0.15 34.09 2.50
C ALA A 191 -0.11 32.72 3.23
N ALA A 192 -0.49 32.68 4.51
CA ALA A 192 -0.62 31.44 5.26
C ALA A 192 -1.69 30.53 4.63
N VAL A 193 -1.36 29.27 4.41
CA VAL A 193 -2.20 28.31 3.67
C VAL A 193 -2.43 26.99 4.41
N GLY A 194 -1.77 26.79 5.54
CA GLY A 194 -1.82 25.56 6.33
C GLY A 194 -3.24 25.17 6.75
N GLU A 195 -4.05 26.12 7.24
CA GLU A 195 -5.43 25.84 7.67
C GLU A 195 -6.32 25.37 6.51
N LYS A 196 -6.19 26.00 5.33
CA LYS A 196 -6.92 25.60 4.14
C LYS A 196 -6.45 24.24 3.61
N ALA A 197 -5.15 23.97 3.67
CA ALA A 197 -4.60 22.66 3.32
C ALA A 197 -5.10 21.57 4.31
N ALA A 198 -5.20 21.90 5.60
CA ALA A 198 -5.76 21.02 6.61
C ALA A 198 -7.24 20.73 6.33
N ALA A 199 -8.03 21.75 5.95
CA ALA A 199 -9.41 21.57 5.54
C ALA A 199 -9.54 20.60 4.34
N ILE A 200 -8.72 20.76 3.29
CA ILE A 200 -8.68 19.85 2.14
C ILE A 200 -8.35 18.41 2.56
N VAL A 201 -7.28 18.21 3.34
CA VAL A 201 -6.88 16.86 3.77
C VAL A 201 -7.93 16.25 4.70
N SER A 202 -8.60 17.06 5.52
CA SER A 202 -9.66 16.58 6.42
C SER A 202 -10.92 16.12 5.68
N SER A 203 -11.24 16.74 4.53
CA SER A 203 -12.46 16.46 3.76
C SER A 203 -12.38 15.21 2.89
N VAL A 204 -11.24 14.51 2.86
CA VAL A 204 -11.04 13.30 2.05
C VAL A 204 -10.55 12.13 2.90
N SER A 205 -10.97 10.93 2.52
CA SER A 205 -10.53 9.67 3.12
C SER A 205 -9.17 9.21 2.57
N GLY A 206 -8.53 8.27 3.26
CA GLY A 206 -7.34 7.58 2.76
C GLY A 206 -7.60 6.82 1.45
N GLU A 207 -8.78 6.21 1.32
CA GLU A 207 -9.19 5.50 0.09
C GLU A 207 -9.25 6.46 -1.10
N GLU A 208 -9.79 7.67 -0.93
CA GLU A 208 -9.85 8.69 -1.98
C GLU A 208 -8.46 9.23 -2.35
N ILE A 209 -7.58 9.40 -1.36
CA ILE A 209 -6.16 9.75 -1.59
C ILE A 209 -5.48 8.65 -2.43
N LEU A 210 -5.58 7.39 -2.00
CA LEU A 210 -4.99 6.26 -2.72
C LEU A 210 -5.57 6.14 -4.14
N ALA A 211 -6.89 6.25 -4.29
CA ALA A 211 -7.56 6.24 -5.59
C ALA A 211 -7.02 7.34 -6.51
N SER A 212 -6.86 8.56 -5.99
CA SER A 212 -6.35 9.68 -6.79
C SER A 212 -4.90 9.46 -7.24
N ILE A 213 -4.07 8.80 -6.42
CA ILE A 213 -2.69 8.48 -6.79
C ILE A 213 -2.68 7.43 -7.90
N VAL A 214 -3.39 6.31 -7.73
CA VAL A 214 -3.34 5.19 -8.69
C VAL A 214 -4.09 5.45 -10.00
N ASN A 215 -4.94 6.48 -10.04
CA ASN A 215 -5.60 6.96 -11.25
C ASN A 215 -4.78 8.05 -11.98
N SER A 216 -3.61 8.44 -11.46
CA SER A 216 -2.65 9.28 -12.18
C SER A 216 -2.00 8.51 -13.34
N GLN A 217 -1.20 9.18 -14.16
CA GLN A 217 -0.35 8.56 -15.18
C GLN A 217 1.13 8.67 -14.80
N GLU A 218 1.97 7.73 -15.22
CA GLU A 218 3.41 7.80 -14.91
C GLU A 218 4.07 9.09 -15.44
N GLY A 219 3.65 9.53 -16.64
CA GLY A 219 4.13 10.77 -17.25
C GLY A 219 3.80 12.03 -16.44
N ASP A 220 2.83 11.97 -15.54
CA ASP A 220 2.48 13.10 -14.68
C ASP A 220 3.57 13.44 -13.68
N ALA A 221 4.47 12.50 -13.35
CA ALA A 221 5.58 12.75 -12.43
C ALA A 221 6.60 13.77 -12.98
N THR A 222 6.61 14.01 -14.29
CA THR A 222 7.51 14.97 -14.95
C THR A 222 6.83 16.33 -15.18
N GLY A 223 5.50 16.37 -15.18
CA GLY A 223 4.71 17.55 -15.48
C GLY A 223 4.50 18.46 -14.29
N ASN A 224 4.46 19.77 -14.53
CA ASN A 224 3.89 20.72 -13.57
C ASN A 224 2.35 20.67 -13.64
N THR A 225 1.69 21.43 -12.77
CA THR A 225 0.22 21.43 -12.75
C THR A 225 -0.37 22.17 -13.95
N GLY A 226 0.28 23.26 -14.41
CA GLY A 226 -0.43 24.29 -15.16
C GLY A 226 -1.62 24.81 -14.36
N GLN A 227 -2.55 25.56 -14.95
CA GLN A 227 -3.79 25.89 -14.25
C GLN A 227 -4.55 24.62 -13.88
N ALA A 228 -4.54 24.30 -12.59
CA ALA A 228 -5.14 23.10 -12.05
C ALA A 228 -6.64 23.05 -12.34
N ASN A 229 -7.14 21.86 -12.60
CA ASN A 229 -8.55 21.61 -12.89
C ASN A 229 -8.96 20.24 -12.34
N ALA A 230 -10.18 19.81 -12.65
CA ALA A 230 -10.73 18.55 -12.15
C ALA A 230 -9.96 17.30 -12.61
N ASN A 231 -9.12 17.41 -13.65
CA ASN A 231 -8.30 16.34 -14.21
C ASN A 231 -6.82 16.43 -13.79
N THR A 232 -6.41 17.44 -13.01
CA THR A 232 -5.05 17.52 -12.50
C THR A 232 -4.81 16.39 -11.50
N SER A 233 -3.80 15.57 -11.78
CA SER A 233 -3.54 14.35 -11.02
C SER A 233 -2.72 14.61 -9.75
N ALA A 234 -2.76 13.66 -8.82
CA ALA A 234 -1.97 13.72 -7.59
C ALA A 234 -0.46 13.80 -7.86
N LEU A 235 0.03 13.15 -8.93
CA LEU A 235 1.43 13.21 -9.32
C LEU A 235 1.84 14.61 -9.81
N LYS A 236 1.02 15.27 -10.62
CA LYS A 236 1.27 16.67 -11.03
C LYS A 236 1.30 17.59 -9.81
N PHE A 237 0.38 17.39 -8.86
CA PHE A 237 0.38 18.13 -7.60
C PHE A 237 1.64 17.86 -6.76
N ALA A 238 2.10 16.62 -6.68
CA ALA A 238 3.34 16.25 -6.00
C ALA A 238 4.60 16.85 -6.67
N LYS A 239 4.55 17.07 -8.00
CA LYS A 239 5.61 17.78 -8.72
C LYS A 239 5.52 19.30 -8.50
N GLY A 240 4.30 19.83 -8.42
CA GLY A 240 4.01 21.23 -8.14
C GLY A 240 4.23 22.15 -9.33
N ASP A 241 4.15 23.45 -9.08
CA ASP A 241 4.34 24.50 -10.08
C ASP A 241 5.05 25.69 -9.42
N SER A 242 5.87 26.41 -10.19
CA SER A 242 6.52 27.65 -9.75
C SER A 242 5.59 28.86 -9.84
N THR A 243 4.56 28.78 -10.68
CA THR A 243 3.48 29.77 -10.74
C THR A 243 2.43 29.41 -9.71
N VAL A 244 2.49 29.96 -8.51
CA VAL A 244 1.61 29.59 -7.37
C VAL A 244 0.11 29.66 -7.71
N ALA A 245 -0.30 30.61 -8.57
CA ALA A 245 -1.69 30.75 -9.01
C ALA A 245 -2.20 29.54 -9.81
N ASN A 246 -1.30 28.77 -10.46
CA ASN A 246 -1.65 27.55 -11.18
C ASN A 246 -2.21 26.47 -10.24
N LEU A 247 -1.78 26.44 -8.97
CA LEU A 247 -2.23 25.45 -8.00
C LEU A 247 -3.59 25.78 -7.39
N ALA A 248 -3.84 27.06 -7.12
CA ALA A 248 -4.98 27.54 -6.35
C ALA A 248 -6.24 27.73 -7.20
N GLN A 249 -6.77 26.62 -7.71
CA GLN A 249 -7.93 26.60 -8.59
C GLN A 249 -9.13 25.89 -7.94
N GLU A 250 -10.31 26.52 -8.02
CA GLU A 250 -11.52 26.03 -7.35
C GLU A 250 -11.97 24.65 -7.86
N ALA A 251 -11.72 24.37 -9.14
CA ALA A 251 -12.10 23.11 -9.79
C ALA A 251 -11.15 21.95 -9.48
N ALA A 252 -10.03 22.19 -8.81
CA ALA A 252 -9.12 21.12 -8.42
C ALA A 252 -9.82 20.16 -7.44
N LYS A 253 -9.62 18.84 -7.63
CA LYS A 253 -10.19 17.83 -6.72
C LYS A 253 -9.41 17.82 -5.40
N ALA A 254 -10.13 17.82 -4.28
CA ALA A 254 -9.55 17.75 -2.95
C ALA A 254 -8.67 16.50 -2.77
N ALA A 255 -9.12 15.36 -3.30
CA ALA A 255 -8.38 14.09 -3.23
C ALA A 255 -7.06 14.13 -4.01
N ALA A 256 -7.02 14.85 -5.15
CA ALA A 256 -5.80 15.01 -5.93
C ALA A 256 -4.79 15.92 -5.24
N VAL A 257 -5.24 17.01 -4.62
CA VAL A 257 -4.38 17.89 -3.82
C VAL A 257 -3.85 17.12 -2.60
N ALA A 258 -4.71 16.42 -1.85
CA ALA A 258 -4.29 15.62 -0.70
C ALA A 258 -3.33 14.48 -1.07
N GLY A 259 -3.55 13.82 -2.21
CA GLY A 259 -2.61 12.83 -2.76
C GLY A 259 -1.27 13.43 -3.15
N GLY A 260 -1.27 14.63 -3.75
CA GLY A 260 -0.04 15.37 -4.00
C GLY A 260 0.72 15.74 -2.73
N ILE A 261 -0.01 16.17 -1.69
CA ILE A 261 0.56 16.45 -0.36
C ILE A 261 1.17 15.19 0.25
N ALA A 262 0.45 14.06 0.22
CA ALA A 262 0.94 12.79 0.75
C ALA A 262 2.23 12.35 0.03
N LEU A 263 2.22 12.35 -1.31
CA LEU A 263 3.39 11.97 -2.11
C LEU A 263 4.58 12.90 -1.88
N ARG A 264 4.37 14.22 -1.88
CA ARG A 264 5.46 15.19 -1.62
C ARG A 264 6.00 15.09 -0.19
N SER A 265 5.17 14.70 0.75
CA SER A 265 5.55 14.50 2.15
C SER A 265 6.30 13.20 2.39
N LEU A 266 6.18 12.22 1.48
CA LEU A 266 6.74 10.87 1.61
C LEU A 266 7.97 10.65 0.72
N VAL A 267 7.96 11.19 -0.50
CA VAL A 267 9.01 10.99 -1.50
C VAL A 267 10.19 11.92 -1.22
N LYS A 268 11.41 11.41 -1.45
CA LYS A 268 12.66 12.15 -1.25
C LYS A 268 12.71 13.44 -2.05
N GLY A 269 13.42 14.43 -1.53
CA GLY A 269 13.49 15.79 -2.08
C GLY A 269 12.22 16.63 -1.89
N GLY A 270 11.06 16.00 -1.71
CA GLY A 270 9.78 16.69 -1.56
C GLY A 270 9.72 17.56 -0.30
N LYS A 271 9.38 18.83 -0.46
CA LYS A 271 9.21 19.77 0.66
C LYS A 271 8.00 20.65 0.42
N LEU A 272 7.14 20.80 1.42
CA LEU A 272 5.95 21.63 1.34
C LEU A 272 6.30 23.11 1.51
N ALA A 273 5.60 23.97 0.77
CA ALA A 273 5.70 25.42 0.92
C ALA A 273 4.85 25.90 2.11
N ALA A 274 5.34 26.93 2.81
CA ALA A 274 4.68 27.55 3.96
C ALA A 274 5.07 29.04 4.03
N ASN A 275 4.21 29.87 4.62
CA ASN A 275 4.42 31.31 4.68
C ASN A 275 5.35 31.76 5.81
N ASN A 276 5.30 31.12 6.98
CA ASN A 276 6.09 31.54 8.15
C ASN A 276 6.24 30.38 9.15
N ASN A 277 6.89 30.65 10.29
CA ASN A 277 7.23 29.65 11.33
C ASN A 277 6.04 29.14 12.17
N ASP A 278 4.83 29.66 11.95
CA ASP A 278 3.62 29.11 12.58
C ASP A 278 2.82 28.31 11.55
N ASP A 279 2.77 28.80 10.31
CA ASP A 279 2.18 28.09 9.18
C ASP A 279 2.95 26.81 8.84
N ASP A 280 4.27 26.79 8.95
CA ASP A 280 5.10 25.60 8.65
C ASP A 280 4.78 24.40 9.55
N LYS A 281 4.47 24.62 10.84
CA LYS A 281 4.03 23.59 11.78
C LYS A 281 2.68 23.02 11.37
N VAL A 282 1.75 23.88 10.94
CA VAL A 282 0.44 23.46 10.45
C VAL A 282 0.61 22.65 9.17
N VAL A 283 1.34 23.18 8.19
CA VAL A 283 1.63 22.50 6.90
C VAL A 283 2.31 21.15 7.13
N LYS A 284 3.26 21.06 8.08
CA LYS A 284 3.88 19.79 8.44
C LYS A 284 2.88 18.78 9.00
N ALA A 285 1.99 19.23 9.88
CA ALA A 285 0.90 18.39 10.39
C ALA A 285 -0.05 17.93 9.28
N VAL A 286 -0.34 18.78 8.29
CA VAL A 286 -1.11 18.41 7.09
C VAL A 286 -0.40 17.30 6.30
N GLY A 287 0.90 17.43 6.06
CA GLY A 287 1.71 16.42 5.38
C GLY A 287 1.68 15.07 6.11
N ILE A 288 1.88 15.09 7.42
CA ILE A 288 1.78 13.91 8.30
C ILE A 288 0.39 13.27 8.24
N SER A 289 -0.67 14.08 8.32
CA SER A 289 -2.04 13.58 8.25
C SER A 289 -2.35 12.93 6.90
N ALA A 290 -1.89 13.52 5.80
CA ALA A 290 -2.10 12.98 4.46
C ALA A 290 -1.37 11.64 4.27
N VAL A 291 -0.12 11.54 4.75
CA VAL A 291 0.66 10.28 4.70
C VAL A 291 0.02 9.21 5.58
N ASN A 292 -0.41 9.53 6.80
CA ASN A 292 -1.08 8.56 7.67
C ASN A 292 -2.38 8.02 7.07
N LYS A 293 -3.18 8.85 6.40
CA LYS A 293 -4.38 8.41 5.68
C LYS A 293 -4.02 7.50 4.49
N LEU A 294 -2.98 7.84 3.73
CA LEU A 294 -2.49 6.99 2.64
C LEU A 294 -2.01 5.62 3.15
N LEU A 295 -1.23 5.59 4.23
CA LEU A 295 -0.72 4.36 4.84
C LEU A 295 -1.87 3.45 5.28
N GLU A 296 -2.87 3.98 5.99
CA GLU A 296 -4.06 3.21 6.38
C GLU A 296 -4.77 2.56 5.19
N ALA A 297 -4.96 3.31 4.09
CA ALA A 297 -5.62 2.78 2.90
C ALA A 297 -4.80 1.66 2.22
N VAL A 298 -3.47 1.79 2.19
CA VAL A 298 -2.57 0.76 1.66
C VAL A 298 -2.56 -0.48 2.56
N GLU A 299 -2.52 -0.31 3.87
CA GLU A 299 -2.59 -1.42 4.82
C GLU A 299 -3.92 -2.15 4.71
N GLU A 300 -5.03 -1.42 4.61
CA GLU A 300 -6.37 -1.98 4.52
C GLU A 300 -6.55 -2.82 3.25
N ILE A 301 -6.10 -2.32 2.10
CA ILE A 301 -6.23 -3.06 0.84
C ILE A 301 -5.34 -4.31 0.82
N VAL A 302 -4.11 -4.22 1.34
CA VAL A 302 -3.22 -5.39 1.50
C VAL A 302 -3.87 -6.43 2.42
N LYS A 303 -4.36 -6.01 3.58
CA LYS A 303 -5.05 -6.85 4.56
C LYS A 303 -6.26 -7.57 3.95
N LYS A 304 -7.14 -6.85 3.25
CA LYS A 304 -8.32 -7.42 2.58
C LYS A 304 -7.91 -8.47 1.54
N THR A 305 -6.90 -8.18 0.72
CA THR A 305 -6.44 -9.10 -0.31
C THR A 305 -5.80 -10.36 0.26
N VAL A 306 -4.91 -10.22 1.25
CA VAL A 306 -4.27 -11.37 1.92
C VAL A 306 -5.34 -12.25 2.58
N LYS A 307 -6.32 -11.65 3.27
CA LYS A 307 -7.45 -12.37 3.84
C LYS A 307 -8.20 -13.19 2.77
N ASN A 308 -8.58 -12.57 1.65
CA ASN A 308 -9.31 -13.23 0.57
C ASN A 308 -8.55 -14.45 -0.01
N VAL A 309 -7.24 -14.35 -0.22
CA VAL A 309 -6.46 -15.46 -0.79
C VAL A 309 -6.26 -16.59 0.23
N LEU A 310 -6.06 -16.27 1.52
CA LEU A 310 -5.94 -17.27 2.58
C LEU A 310 -7.28 -17.98 2.85
N GLU A 311 -8.40 -17.28 2.75
CA GLU A 311 -9.73 -17.90 2.85
C GLU A 311 -9.96 -18.94 1.75
N LYS A 312 -9.49 -18.70 0.52
CA LYS A 312 -9.57 -19.68 -0.57
C LYS A 312 -8.71 -20.93 -0.29
N VAL A 313 -7.49 -20.75 0.23
CA VAL A 313 -6.64 -21.88 0.65
C VAL A 313 -7.34 -22.70 1.73
N LYS A 314 -7.92 -22.03 2.74
CA LYS A 314 -8.66 -22.69 3.81
C LYS A 314 -9.85 -23.49 3.27
N GLN A 315 -10.64 -22.93 2.36
CA GLN A 315 -11.77 -23.62 1.76
C GLN A 315 -11.37 -24.93 1.07
N GLU A 316 -10.26 -24.96 0.34
CA GLU A 316 -9.78 -26.20 -0.29
C GLU A 316 -9.27 -27.22 0.73
N VAL A 317 -8.62 -26.77 1.81
CA VAL A 317 -8.23 -27.65 2.93
C VAL A 317 -9.46 -28.27 3.60
N ASP A 318 -10.50 -27.46 3.87
CA ASP A 318 -11.74 -27.91 4.52
C ASP A 318 -12.51 -28.91 3.64
N LYS A 319 -12.62 -28.66 2.33
CA LYS A 319 -13.27 -29.60 1.38
C LYS A 319 -12.62 -30.98 1.39
N VAL A 320 -11.29 -31.05 1.37
CA VAL A 320 -10.58 -32.34 1.40
C VAL A 320 -10.82 -33.07 2.72
N ARG A 321 -10.93 -32.34 3.83
CA ARG A 321 -11.27 -32.91 5.14
C ARG A 321 -12.69 -33.47 5.17
N ASP A 322 -13.66 -32.75 4.62
CA ASP A 322 -15.08 -33.12 4.64
C ASP A 322 -15.41 -34.31 3.73
N LEU A 323 -14.81 -34.37 2.53
CA LEU A 323 -14.94 -35.52 1.63
C LEU A 323 -14.55 -36.83 2.30
N LYS A 324 -13.59 -36.77 3.24
CA LYS A 324 -13.18 -37.93 4.03
C LYS A 324 -14.14 -38.26 5.17
N ALA A 325 -14.74 -37.26 5.81
CA ALA A 325 -15.75 -37.48 6.85
C ALA A 325 -17.02 -38.13 6.27
N ALA A 326 -17.38 -37.80 5.02
CA ALA A 326 -18.51 -38.36 4.30
C ALA A 326 -18.25 -39.75 3.69
N GLY A 327 -16.99 -40.15 3.53
CA GLY A 327 -16.58 -41.48 3.02
C GLY A 327 -16.58 -42.59 4.08
N LYS A 328 -17.40 -42.46 5.14
CA LYS A 328 -17.71 -43.54 6.09
C LYS A 328 -18.90 -44.35 5.59
#